data_AF-A0A4Y8ZWU4-F1
#
_entry.id   AF-A0A4Y8ZWU4-F1
#
_cell.length_a   1.000
_cell.length_b   1.000
_cell.length_c   1.000
_cell.angle_alpha   90.00
_cell.angle_beta   90.00
_cell.angle_gamma   90.00
#
_symmetry.space_group_name_H-M   'P 1'
#
loop_
_entity.id
_entity.type
_entity.pdbx_description
1 polymer ?
#
loop_
_entity_poly.entity_id
_entity_poly.type
_entity_poly.pdbx_seq_one_letter_code
_entity_poly.pdbx_strand_id
1 'polypeptide(L)' 'MSPGFVVDQGYGSVSVSTWQEGEPRKSFWTGVKQRKDAQREIVTWCCDRCGYLESYAAEG' A
#
# COMPACT_ATOMS: atom_id res chain seq x y z
N MET A 1 16.53 1.05 11.99
CA MET A 1 15.37 1.02 11.08
C MET A 1 14.26 0.35 11.84
N SER A 2 13.09 0.98 11.88
CA SER A 2 11.94 0.50 12.63
C SER A 2 10.82 0.05 11.68
N PRO A 3 10.10 -1.04 11.99
CA PRO A 3 8.99 -1.51 11.18
C PRO A 3 7.78 -0.57 11.31
N GLY A 4 6.99 -0.47 10.25
CA GLY A 4 5.76 0.30 10.17
C GLY A 4 4.99 0.00 8.87
N PHE A 5 4.00 0.82 8.57
CA PHE A 5 3.18 0.71 7.38
C PHE A 5 2.71 2.09 6.92
N VAL A 6 2.37 2.21 5.64
CA VAL A 6 1.71 3.41 5.10
C VAL A 6 0.20 3.27 5.29
N VAL A 7 -0.44 4.36 5.68
CA VAL A 7 -1.89 4.42 5.94
C VAL A 7 -2.59 5.07 4.75
N ASP A 8 -3.51 4.33 4.14
CA ASP A 8 -4.44 4.86 3.15
C ASP A 8 -5.72 5.34 3.84
N GLN A 9 -6.12 6.59 3.58
CA GLN A 9 -7.35 7.18 4.10
C GLN A 9 -8.38 7.32 2.97
N GLY A 10 -9.51 6.65 3.14
CA GLY A 10 -10.68 6.74 2.28
C GLY A 10 -11.84 7.47 2.95
N TYR A 11 -12.98 7.55 2.26
CA TYR A 11 -14.19 8.13 2.83
C TYR A 11 -14.74 7.26 3.97
N GLY A 12 -14.43 7.63 5.21
CA GLY A 12 -14.85 6.90 6.42
C GLY A 12 -14.08 5.60 6.67
N SER A 13 -12.95 5.38 5.99
CA SER A 13 -12.13 4.17 6.13
C SER A 13 -10.65 4.51 6.29
N VAL A 14 -9.96 3.72 7.11
CA VAL A 14 -8.51 3.77 7.30
C VAL A 14 -7.98 2.35 7.09
N SER A 15 -7.00 2.17 6.21
CA SER A 15 -6.45 0.85 5.86
C SER A 15 -4.94 0.90 5.67
N VAL A 16 -4.29 -0.26 5.80
CA VAL A 16 -2.89 -0.44 5.39
C VAL A 16 -2.81 -0.35 3.86
N SER A 17 -1.81 0.35 3.33
CA SER A 17 -1.59 0.43 1.88
C SER A 17 -1.27 -0.94 1.29
N THR A 18 -1.85 -1.23 0.13
CA THR A 18 -1.65 -2.50 -0.58
C THR A 18 -0.97 -2.31 -1.93
N TRP A 19 -0.10 -3.24 -2.30
CA TRP A 19 0.50 -3.35 -3.61
C TRP A 19 -0.35 -4.22 -4.53
N GLN A 20 -0.54 -3.79 -5.77
CA GLN A 20 -1.19 -4.56 -6.84
C GLN A 20 -0.27 -4.61 -8.06
N GLU A 21 -0.15 -5.78 -8.67
CA GLU A 21 0.71 -5.97 -9.83
C GLU A 21 0.18 -5.24 -11.08
N GLY A 22 1.13 -4.67 -11.82
CA GLY A 22 0.90 -4.08 -13.13
C GLY A 22 0.53 -2.60 -13.10
N GLU A 23 0.26 -2.05 -14.28
CA GLU A 23 -0.07 -0.64 -14.44
C GLU A 23 -1.50 -0.33 -13.95
N PRO A 24 -1.74 0.85 -13.35
CA PRO A 24 -3.07 1.30 -12.95
C PRO A 24 -4.02 1.34 -14.16
N ARG A 25 -5.13 0.61 -14.06
CA ARG A 25 -6.20 0.65 -15.07
C ARG A 25 -7.36 1.49 -14.55
N LYS A 26 -7.93 2.36 -15.39
CA LYS A 26 -9.08 3.19 -14.99
C LYS A 26 -10.33 2.35 -14.75
N SER A 27 -11.13 2.77 -13.77
CA SER A 27 -12.46 2.27 -13.47
C SER A 27 -13.44 3.44 -13.46
N PHE A 28 -14.58 3.29 -14.12
CA PHE A 28 -15.57 4.37 -14.24
C PHE A 28 -16.21 4.77 -12.91
N TRP A 29 -16.30 3.83 -11.95
CA TRP A 29 -16.95 4.10 -10.66
C TRP A 29 -15.95 4.29 -9.51
N THR A 30 -14.86 3.52 -9.50
CA THR A 30 -13.88 3.51 -8.39
C THR A 30 -12.59 4.27 -8.72
N GLY A 31 -12.51 4.91 -9.89
CA GLY A 31 -11.31 5.60 -10.39
C GLY A 31 -10.23 4.65 -10.92
N VAL A 32 -9.80 3.67 -10.12
CA VAL A 32 -8.83 2.63 -10.48
C VAL A 32 -9.42 1.25 -10.29
N LYS A 33 -9.10 0.33 -11.21
CA LYS A 33 -9.52 -1.05 -11.17
C LYS A 33 -8.66 -1.84 -10.18
N GLN A 34 -9.30 -2.34 -9.13
CA GLN A 34 -8.66 -3.16 -8.12
C GLN A 34 -8.89 -4.66 -8.36
N ARG A 35 -7.90 -5.48 -8.00
CA ARG A 35 -7.99 -6.95 -7.93
C ARG A 35 -7.83 -7.38 -6.48
N LYS A 36 -8.95 -7.48 -5.76
CA LYS A 36 -8.94 -7.72 -4.30
C LYS A 36 -8.29 -9.05 -3.90
N ASP A 37 -8.32 -10.02 -4.80
CA ASP A 37 -7.72 -11.35 -4.66
C ASP A 37 -6.22 -11.39 -4.96
N ALA A 38 -5.64 -10.29 -5.44
CA ALA A 38 -4.23 -10.21 -5.85
C ALA A 38 -3.51 -8.98 -5.25
N GLN A 39 -4.00 -8.46 -4.13
CA GLN A 39 -3.39 -7.37 -3.38
C GLN A 39 -2.52 -7.92 -2.24
N ARG A 40 -1.34 -7.33 -2.06
CA ARG A 40 -0.40 -7.65 -0.99
C ARG A 40 -0.25 -6.45 -0.06
N GLU A 41 -0.34 -6.63 1.25
CA GLU A 41 -0.06 -5.52 2.18
C GLU A 41 1.39 -5.05 2.03
N ILE A 42 1.59 -3.73 2.10
CA ILE A 42 2.92 -3.12 2.05
C ILE A 42 3.44 -2.97 3.47
N VAL A 43 4.57 -3.61 3.74
CA VAL A 43 5.36 -3.37 4.97
C VAL A 43 6.41 -2.32 4.66
N THR A 44 6.57 -1.35 5.56
CA THR A 44 7.56 -0.27 5.39
C THR A 44 8.55 -0.26 6.55
N TRP A 45 9.82 -0.10 6.24
CA TRP A 45 10.88 0.12 7.23
C TRP A 45 11.34 1.56 7.17
N CYS A 46 11.30 2.26 8.31
CA CYS A 46 11.72 3.66 8.42
C CYS A 46 13.10 3.78 9.06
N CYS A 47 14.00 4.54 8.45
CA CYS A 47 15.29 4.88 9.05
C CYS A 47 15.10 5.90 10.18
N ASP A 48 15.41 5.49 11.42
CA ASP A 48 15.26 6.34 12.61
C ASP A 48 16.19 7.57 12.64
N ARG A 49 17.16 7.63 11.73
CA ARG A 49 18.13 8.74 11.64
C ARG A 49 17.77 9.79 10.59
N CYS A 50 17.25 9.37 9.43
CA CYS A 50 17.02 10.28 8.30
C CYS A 50 15.63 10.18 7.68
N GLY A 51 14.78 9.27 8.14
CA GLY A 51 13.41 9.10 7.64
C GLY A 51 13.28 8.41 6.28
N TYR A 52 14.38 7.87 5.72
CA TYR A 52 14.31 7.05 4.51
C TYR A 52 13.37 5.85 4.71
N LEU A 53 12.51 5.59 3.73
CA LEU A 53 11.52 4.52 3.75
C LEU A 53 11.84 3.47 2.69
N GLU A 54 11.86 2.22 3.12
CA GLU A 54 11.91 1.04 2.25
C GLU A 54 10.59 0.30 2.35
N SER A 55 9.96 0.01 1.20
CA SER A 55 8.64 -0.62 1.15
C SER A 55 8.69 -1.96 0.43
N TYR A 56 8.06 -2.96 1.03
CA TYR A 56 8.08 -4.34 0.58
C TYR A 56 6.65 -4.89 0.50
N ALA A 57 6.30 -5.52 -0.61
CA ALA A 57 5.08 -6.30 -0.74
C ALA A 57 5.37 -7.74 -0.30
N ALA A 58 5.33 -8.00 1.00
CA ALA A 58 5.54 -9.35 1.53
C ALA A 58 4.41 -10.28 1.09
N GLU A 59 4.71 -11.56 0.89
CA GLU A 59 3.64 -12.55 0.77
C GLU A 59 2.99 -12.69 2.16
N GLY A 60 1.66 -12.58 2.19
CA GLY A 60 0.86 -12.80 3.40
C GLY A 60 0.78 -14.28 3.76
#